data_AF-A0AA45LCP4-F1
#
_entry.id   AF-A0AA45LCP4-F1
#
_cell.length_a   1.000
_cell.length_b   1.000
_cell.length_c   1.000
_cell.angle_alpha   90.00
_cell.angle_beta   90.00
_cell.angle_gamma   90.00
#
_symmetry.space_group_name_H-M   'P 1'
#
loop_
_entity.id
_entity.type
_entity.pdbx_description
1 polymer ?
#
loop_
_entity_poly.entity_id
_entity_poly.type
_entity_poly.pdbx_seq_one_letter_code
_entity_poly.pdbx_strand_id
1 'polypeptide(L)'
;MDALGVRQGELAVEAGVSTAILREIQQGVIARRRGARTLRALSTALGWHPEHLDAVLHRRVPPDPVPESDPAQDAVVVLLRTVVREIRGLRGQIGELTALVGERERAVEARGETTAERR
;
A
#
# COMPACT_ATOMS: atom_id res chain seq x y z
N MET A 1 -20.44 -0.84 0.25
CA MET A 1 -19.27 -0.37 1.02
C MET A 1 -18.15 -1.28 0.56
N ASP A 2 -17.42 -0.86 -0.47
CA ASP A 2 -16.67 -1.80 -1.31
C ASP A 2 -15.15 -1.64 -1.17
N ALA A 3 -14.70 -0.82 -0.22
CA ALA A 3 -13.27 -0.58 0.01
C ALA A 3 -12.56 -1.71 0.77
N LEU A 4 -13.30 -2.59 1.47
CA LEU A 4 -12.75 -3.69 2.29
C LEU A 4 -13.42 -5.05 2.04
N GLY A 5 -14.47 -5.13 1.21
CA GLY A 5 -15.19 -6.39 0.92
C GLY A 5 -15.96 -7.01 2.10
N VAL A 6 -15.86 -6.46 3.31
CA VAL A 6 -16.52 -7.00 4.52
C VAL A 6 -18.01 -6.65 4.54
N ARG A 7 -18.87 -7.65 4.74
CA ARG A 7 -20.32 -7.42 4.88
C ARG A 7 -20.61 -6.82 6.26
N GLN A 8 -21.49 -5.81 6.32
CA GLN A 8 -21.82 -5.12 7.58
C GLN A 8 -22.30 -6.07 8.70
N GLY A 9 -22.97 -7.17 8.34
CA GLY A 9 -23.38 -8.19 9.29
C GLY A 9 -22.21 -8.95 9.90
N GLU A 10 -21.19 -9.28 9.10
CA GLU A 10 -19.98 -9.98 9.56
C GLU A 10 -19.17 -9.09 10.49
N LEU A 11 -18.95 -7.83 10.10
CA LEU A 11 -18.25 -6.84 10.92
C LEU A 11 -18.96 -6.58 12.26
N ALA A 12 -20.29 -6.56 12.26
CA ALA A 12 -21.08 -6.36 13.47
C ALA A 12 -20.91 -7.53 14.45
N VAL A 13 -20.94 -8.77 13.93
CA VAL A 13 -20.69 -9.99 14.72
C VAL A 13 -19.27 -9.99 15.28
N GLU A 14 -18.28 -9.66 14.45
CA GLU A 14 -16.87 -9.65 14.84
C GLU A 14 -16.54 -8.59 15.89
N ALA A 15 -17.09 -7.38 15.75
CA ALA A 15 -16.93 -6.30 16.72
C ALA A 15 -17.84 -6.45 17.96
N GLY A 16 -18.75 -7.44 17.99
CA GLY A 16 -19.71 -7.64 19.09
C GLY A 16 -20.71 -6.51 19.25
N VAL A 17 -21.13 -5.88 18.14
CA VAL A 17 -22.05 -4.75 18.10
C VAL A 17 -23.26 -5.06 17.21
N SER A 18 -24.38 -4.35 17.40
CA SER A 18 -25.53 -4.53 16.49
C SER A 18 -25.31 -3.81 15.17
N THR A 19 -25.95 -4.29 14.10
CA THR A 19 -25.94 -3.62 12.79
C THR A 19 -26.59 -2.22 12.84
N ALA A 20 -27.54 -2.01 13.75
CA ALA A 20 -28.13 -0.69 14.02
C ALA A 20 -27.09 0.29 14.57
N ILE A 21 -26.26 -0.14 15.54
CA ILE A 21 -25.14 0.66 16.07
C ILE A 21 -24.14 1.00 14.96
N LEU A 22 -23.81 0.04 14.09
CA LEU A 22 -22.91 0.27 12.95
C LEU A 22 -23.47 1.35 12.00
N ARG A 23 -24.79 1.33 11.76
CA ARG A 23 -25.48 2.31 10.92
C ARG A 23 -25.48 3.71 11.54
N GLU A 24 -25.73 3.81 12.85
CA GLU A 24 -25.65 5.07 13.59
C GLU A 24 -24.24 5.68 13.55
N ILE A 25 -23.20 4.84 13.62
CA ILE A 25 -21.79 5.27 13.51
C ILE A 25 -21.50 5.84 12.13
N GLN A 26 -21.91 5.15 11.07
CA GLN A 26 -21.75 5.63 9.70
C GLN A 26 -22.46 6.96 9.45
N GLN A 27 -23.60 7.16 10.09
CA GLN A 27 -24.37 8.40 10.02
C GLN A 27 -23.83 9.49 10.95
N GLY A 28 -22.82 9.20 11.76
CA GLY A 28 -22.20 10.17 12.68
C GLY A 28 -23.07 10.55 13.88
N VAL A 29 -24.04 9.72 14.26
CA VAL A 29 -25.09 10.07 15.25
C VAL A 29 -24.71 9.69 16.69
N ILE A 30 -23.59 9.00 16.91
CA ILE A 30 -23.23 8.47 18.24
C ILE A 30 -22.84 9.54 19.27
N ALA A 31 -23.32 9.36 20.50
CA ALA A 31 -22.90 10.12 21.68
C ALA A 31 -21.45 9.77 22.11
N ARG A 32 -20.57 10.78 22.15
CA ARG A 32 -19.12 10.69 22.42
C ARG A 32 -18.69 9.75 23.56
N ARG A 33 -19.46 9.66 24.66
CA ARG A 33 -19.09 8.85 25.84
C ARG A 33 -19.38 7.34 25.71
N ARG A 34 -20.39 6.93 24.93
CA ARG A 34 -20.72 5.51 24.70
C ARG A 34 -19.94 4.91 23.53
N GLY A 35 -19.46 5.77 22.62
CA GLY A 35 -18.72 5.37 21.43
C GLY A 35 -17.34 4.75 21.69
N ALA A 36 -16.63 5.14 22.76
CA ALA A 36 -15.21 4.76 22.93
C ALA A 36 -14.95 3.24 22.95
N ARG A 37 -15.77 2.45 23.65
CA ARG A 37 -15.63 0.97 23.68
C ARG A 37 -15.99 0.35 22.33
N THR A 38 -17.06 0.86 21.71
CA THR A 38 -17.58 0.40 20.42
C THR A 38 -16.62 0.70 19.27
N LEU A 39 -16.03 1.90 19.24
CA LEU A 39 -15.04 2.32 18.25
C LEU A 39 -13.74 1.55 18.40
N ARG A 40 -13.37 1.17 19.63
CA ARG A 40 -12.23 0.29 19.89
C ARG A 40 -12.45 -1.10 19.28
N ALA A 41 -13.58 -1.72 19.58
CA ALA A 41 -13.94 -3.04 19.05
C ALA A 41 -14.03 -3.05 17.51
N LEU A 42 -14.63 -2.00 16.92
CA LEU A 42 -14.71 -1.85 15.47
C LEU A 42 -13.35 -1.59 14.82
N SER A 43 -12.46 -0.82 15.47
CA SER A 43 -11.11 -0.62 14.94
C SER A 43 -10.36 -1.95 14.88
N THR A 44 -10.44 -2.76 15.94
CA THR A 44 -9.80 -4.08 15.98
C THR A 44 -10.40 -5.05 14.97
N ALA A 45 -11.74 -5.11 14.84
CA ALA A 45 -12.41 -5.96 13.84
C ALA A 45 -12.09 -5.55 12.39
N LEU A 46 -11.62 -4.32 12.16
CA LEU A 46 -11.15 -3.83 10.87
C LEU A 46 -9.64 -4.01 10.66
N GLY A 47 -8.94 -4.64 11.61
CA GLY A 47 -7.48 -4.79 11.58
C GLY A 47 -6.73 -3.48 11.82
N TRP A 48 -7.36 -2.48 12.42
CA TRP A 48 -6.76 -1.19 12.76
C TRP A 48 -6.34 -1.11 14.22
N HIS A 49 -5.49 -0.13 14.54
CA HIS A 49 -5.13 0.16 15.93
C HIS A 49 -6.41 0.41 16.76
N PRO A 50 -6.53 -0.11 18.00
CA PRO A 50 -7.73 0.04 18.84
C PRO A 50 -8.17 1.50 19.09
N GLU A 51 -7.28 2.46 18.85
CA GLU A 51 -7.52 3.90 19.03
C GLU A 51 -7.73 4.65 17.70
N HIS A 52 -7.70 3.93 16.58
CA HIS A 52 -7.74 4.52 15.24
C HIS A 52 -9.03 5.31 15.00
N LEU A 53 -10.19 4.68 15.18
CA LEU A 53 -11.49 5.36 14.99
C LEU A 53 -11.75 6.46 16.03
N ASP A 54 -11.21 6.33 17.25
CA ASP A 54 -11.31 7.37 18.26
C ASP A 54 -10.45 8.60 17.89
N ALA A 55 -9.25 8.39 17.36
CA ALA A 55 -8.39 9.45 16.84
C ALA A 55 -9.05 10.18 15.67
N VAL A 56 -9.64 9.44 14.70
CA VAL A 56 -10.39 10.01 13.58
C VAL A 56 -11.57 10.87 14.07
N LEU A 57 -12.35 10.37 15.02
CA LEU A 57 -13.49 11.10 15.60
C LEU A 57 -13.06 12.41 16.26
N HIS A 58 -11.91 12.41 16.94
CA HIS A 58 -11.36 13.58 17.63
C HIS A 58 -10.45 14.45 16.74
N ARG A 59 -10.37 14.16 15.43
CA ARG A 59 -9.47 14.84 14.47
C ARG A 59 -7.99 14.82 14.91
N ARG A 60 -7.59 13.77 15.61
CA ARG A 60 -6.20 13.48 15.98
C ARG A 60 -5.58 12.58 14.91
N VAL A 61 -4.25 12.61 14.82
CA VAL A 61 -3.51 11.68 13.96
C VAL A 61 -3.69 10.26 14.52
N PRO A 62 -4.25 9.32 13.75
CA PRO A 62 -4.40 7.94 14.21
C PRO A 62 -3.03 7.30 14.42
N PRO A 63 -2.86 6.51 15.50
CA PRO A 63 -1.65 5.70 15.66
C PRO A 63 -1.52 4.71 14.49
N ASP A 64 -0.28 4.44 14.10
CA ASP A 64 0.03 3.46 13.07
C ASP A 64 -0.63 2.11 13.41
N PRO A 65 -1.10 1.37 12.39
CA PRO A 65 -1.67 0.05 12.62
C PRO A 65 -0.68 -0.81 13.43
N VAL A 66 -1.18 -1.47 14.48
CA VAL A 66 -0.38 -2.46 15.20
C VAL A 66 0.02 -3.51 14.17
N PRO A 67 1.32 -3.78 13.94
CA PRO A 67 1.71 -4.78 12.96
C PRO A 67 1.24 -6.15 13.46
N GLU A 68 0.12 -6.63 12.92
CA GLU A 68 -0.43 -7.95 13.28
C GLU A 68 0.30 -9.09 12.55
N SER A 69 1.43 -8.80 11.92
CA SER A 69 2.39 -9.80 11.46
C SER A 69 3.75 -9.15 11.42
N ASP A 70 4.77 -9.87 11.91
CA ASP A 70 6.15 -9.53 11.64
C ASP A 70 6.29 -9.29 10.12
N PRO A 71 6.66 -8.08 9.65
CA PRO A 71 6.77 -7.78 8.22
C PRO A 71 7.87 -8.60 7.54
N ALA A 72 8.66 -9.38 8.29
CA ALA A 72 9.56 -10.40 7.75
C ALA A 72 8.84 -11.73 7.41
N GLN A 73 7.65 -11.99 7.96
CA GLN A 73 6.87 -13.23 7.79
C GLN A 73 5.64 -13.07 6.89
N ASP A 74 5.24 -11.84 6.57
CA ASP A 74 4.19 -11.59 5.58
C ASP A 74 4.69 -11.96 4.17
N ALA A 75 4.18 -13.08 3.66
CA ALA A 75 4.54 -13.62 2.34
C ALA A 75 4.30 -12.61 1.21
N VAL A 76 3.32 -11.71 1.35
CA VAL A 76 3.04 -10.65 0.36
C VAL A 76 4.14 -9.59 0.42
N VAL A 77 4.57 -9.18 1.62
CA VAL A 77 5.67 -8.20 1.80
C VAL A 77 7.00 -8.78 1.30
N VAL A 78 7.28 -10.04 1.58
CA VAL A 78 8.48 -10.74 1.06
C VAL A 78 8.44 -10.81 -0.46
N LEU A 79 7.31 -11.21 -1.04
CA LEU A 79 7.15 -11.27 -2.50
C LEU A 79 7.31 -9.88 -3.13
N LEU A 80 6.72 -8.84 -2.55
CA LEU A 80 6.81 -7.48 -3.05
C LEU A 80 8.26 -6.96 -3.02
N ARG A 81 9.01 -7.24 -1.95
CA ARG A 81 10.44 -6.89 -1.85
C ARG A 81 11.25 -7.57 -2.95
N THR A 82 10.97 -8.85 -3.22
CA THR A 82 11.61 -9.60 -4.32
C THR A 82 11.28 -8.98 -5.67
N VAL A 83 10.01 -8.74 -5.98
CA VAL A 83 9.58 -8.11 -7.24
C VAL A 83 10.24 -6.75 -7.46
N VAL A 84 10.28 -5.92 -6.41
CA VAL A 84 10.92 -4.60 -6.48
C VAL A 84 12.43 -4.71 -6.74
N ARG A 85 13.12 -5.70 -6.16
CA ARG A 85 14.53 -5.97 -6.44
C ARG A 85 14.75 -6.37 -7.90
N GLU A 86 13.94 -7.29 -8.41
CA GLU A 86 14.02 -7.76 -9.80
C GLU A 86 13.79 -6.62 -10.80
N ILE A 87 12.77 -5.78 -10.57
CA ILE A 87 12.49 -4.62 -11.44
C ILE A 87 13.66 -3.65 -11.48
N ARG A 88 14.33 -3.41 -10.34
CA ARG A 88 15.53 -2.54 -10.32
C ARG A 88 16.69 -3.16 -11.10
N GLY A 89 16.89 -4.48 -10.96
CA GLY A 89 17.89 -5.22 -11.74
C GLY A 89 17.65 -5.10 -13.25
N LEU A 90 16.42 -5.36 -13.69
CA LEU A 90 16.03 -5.25 -15.10
C LEU A 90 16.22 -3.82 -15.63
N ARG A 91 15.88 -2.78 -14.85
CA ARG A 91 16.12 -1.39 -15.25
C ARG A 91 17.61 -1.08 -15.42
N GLY A 92 18.45 -1.62 -14.55
CA GLY A 92 19.91 -1.50 -14.68
C GLY A 92 20.42 -2.15 -15.97
N GLN A 93 20.01 -3.39 -16.24
CA GLN A 93 20.38 -4.12 -17.46
C GLN A 93 19.93 -3.41 -18.73
N ILE A 94 18.72 -2.84 -18.75
CA ILE A 94 18.25 -2.03 -19.88
C ILE A 94 19.13 -0.80 -20.06
N GLY A 95 19.49 -0.11 -18.97
CA GLY A 95 20.39 1.05 -19.03
C GLY A 95 21.76 0.71 -19.62
N GLU A 96 22.35 -0.41 -19.20
CA GLU A 96 23.61 -0.92 -19.76
C GLU A 96 23.47 -1.26 -21.25
N LEU A 97 22.39 -1.94 -21.64
CA LEU A 97 22.14 -2.28 -23.04
C LEU A 97 21.97 -1.03 -23.90
N THR A 98 21.23 -0.03 -23.43
CA THR A 98 21.05 1.25 -24.12
C THR A 98 22.39 1.97 -24.29
N ALA A 99 23.26 1.96 -23.28
CA ALA A 99 24.59 2.55 -23.37
C ALA A 99 25.45 1.84 -24.42
N LEU A 100 25.47 0.49 -24.41
CA LEU A 100 26.21 -0.31 -25.38
C LEU A 100 25.72 -0.10 -26.82
N VAL A 101 24.41 0.01 -27.03
CA VAL A 101 23.84 0.32 -28.35
C VAL A 101 24.29 1.70 -28.82
N GLY A 102 24.20 2.73 -27.95
CA GLY A 102 24.64 4.08 -28.30
C GLY A 102 26.16 4.21 -28.52
N GLU A 103 26.98 3.41 -27.85
CA GLU A 103 28.43 3.31 -28.17
C GLU A 103 28.67 2.68 -29.54
N ARG A 104 27.90 1.64 -29.88
CA ARG A 104 28.03 0.96 -31.17
C ARG A 104 27.57 1.83 -32.34
N GLU A 105 26.49 2.59 -32.18
CA GLU A 105 26.01 3.55 -33.19
C GLU A 105 27.08 4.62 -33.47
N ARG A 106 27.63 5.25 -32.43
CA ARG A 106 28.73 6.23 -32.57
C ARG A 106 29.97 5.64 -33.26
N ALA A 107 30.31 4.39 -32.97
CA ALA A 107 31.42 3.69 -33.60
C ALA A 107 31.16 3.32 -35.08
N VAL A 108 29.90 3.24 -35.50
CA VAL A 108 29.50 3.04 -36.90
C VAL A 108 29.57 4.38 -37.65
N GLU A 109 29.06 5.45 -37.06
CA GLU A 109 29.11 6.81 -37.62
C GLU A 109 30.55 7.28 -37.86
N ALA A 110 31.42 7.14 -36.85
CA ALA A 110 32.83 7.52 -36.97
C ALA A 110 33.58 6.76 -38.08
N ARG A 111 33.18 5.50 -38.37
CA ARG A 111 33.74 4.70 -39.49
C ARG A 111 33.19 5.12 -40.85
N GLY A 112 31.94 5.60 -40.89
CA GLY A 112 31.31 6.15 -42.10
C GLY A 112 31.97 7.46 -42.54
N GLU A 113 32.21 8.38 -41.60
CA GLU A 113 32.85 9.68 -41.86
C GLU A 113 34.29 9.52 -42.38
N THR A 114 35.08 8.63 -41.76
CA THR A 114 36.45 8.34 -42.22
C THR A 114 36.51 7.70 -43.62
N THR A 115 35.43 7.07 -44.07
CA THR A 115 35.35 6.49 -45.42
C THR A 115 34.93 7.55 -46.46
N ALA A 116 34.10 8.53 -46.07
CA ALA A 116 33.65 9.61 -46.94
C ALA A 116 34.74 10.65 -47.24
N GLU A 117 35.67 10.89 -46.31
CA GLU A 117 36.73 11.90 -46.45
C GLU A 117 37.94 11.44 -47.29
N ARG A 118 37.96 10.15 -47.69
CA ARG A 118 39.04 9.53 -48.49
C ARG A 118 38.73 9.42 -49.99
N ARG A 119 37.63 10.00 -50.47
CA ARG A 119 37.13 9.87 -51.83
C ARG A 119 37.06 11.22 -52.54
#